data_AF-A0AAU4UAA0-F1
#
_entry.id   AF-A0AAU4UAA0-F1
#
_cell.length_a   1.000
_cell.length_b   1.000
_cell.length_c   1.000
_cell.angle_alpha   90.00
_cell.angle_beta   90.00
_cell.angle_gamma   90.00
#
_symmetry.space_group_name_H-M   'P 1'
#
loop_
_entity.id
_entity.type
_entity.pdbx_description
1 polymer ?
#
loop_
_entity_poly.entity_id
_entity_poly.type
_entity_poly.pdbx_seq_one_letter_code
_entity_poly.pdbx_strand_id
1 'polypeptide(L)'
;MSAQLAAAATLSAGTSTGEAFQFWVLGTVAVAGALCTVFMRRAVHSALCLAGTMIILAVFYLANGAYFLGVVQIVVYTGAIMMLFLFVVMLVGVTAADSLTETIKGQRWLALLCGLGFGILLVAGVGNASLKEFAGLGQANANGNVEGLAALIFTKYVFAFEITGALLITAAVGAMVLTHRERTERAKTQREMAEERVRDGKHLPPLPAPGVYARHNAVDVAGLLPDGTPAELSVMQTLRQRGQIRDVSAESINDLKALEQRAEDRLERTNIGSNGRSDSGEASK
;
A
#
# COMPACT_ATOMS: atom_id res chain seq x y z
N MET A 1 -17.78 28.18 -53.49
CA MET A 1 -18.12 27.46 -52.25
C MET A 1 -17.17 26.30 -51.97
N SER A 2 -16.84 25.45 -52.95
CA SER A 2 -15.86 24.35 -52.83
C SER A 2 -14.41 24.80 -52.56
N ALA A 3 -13.96 25.91 -53.17
CA ALA A 3 -12.60 26.43 -52.97
C ALA A 3 -12.37 27.07 -51.58
N GLN A 4 -13.41 27.67 -50.97
CA GLN A 4 -13.34 28.24 -49.62
C GLN A 4 -13.33 27.15 -48.52
N LEU A 5 -14.02 26.03 -48.75
CA LEU A 5 -13.97 24.85 -47.87
C LEU A 5 -12.61 24.15 -47.91
N ALA A 6 -11.98 24.06 -49.09
CA ALA A 6 -10.62 23.52 -49.23
C ALA A 6 -9.57 24.44 -48.56
N ALA A 7 -9.72 25.76 -48.70
CA ALA A 7 -8.84 26.74 -48.05
C ALA A 7 -8.98 26.73 -46.50
N ALA A 8 -10.20 26.55 -45.98
CA ALA A 8 -10.44 26.39 -44.54
C ALA A 8 -9.86 25.07 -44.00
N ALA A 9 -9.93 23.99 -44.78
CA ALA A 9 -9.33 22.70 -44.42
C ALA A 9 -7.79 22.76 -44.36
N THR A 10 -7.15 23.54 -45.24
CA THR A 10 -5.69 23.77 -45.18
C THR A 10 -5.25 24.64 -43.99
N LEU A 11 -6.12 25.52 -43.49
CA LEU A 11 -5.85 26.32 -42.28
C LEU A 11 -6.00 25.51 -40.98
N SER A 12 -6.83 24.46 -40.97
CA SER A 12 -7.02 23.55 -39.82
C SER A 12 -6.09 22.33 -39.80
N ALA A 13 -5.25 22.13 -40.84
CA ALA A 13 -4.34 20.98 -40.91
C ALA A 13 -3.03 21.18 -40.11
N GLY A 14 -2.77 22.39 -39.62
CA GLY A 14 -1.65 22.66 -38.73
C GLY A 14 -2.05 22.50 -37.28
N THR A 15 -1.37 21.62 -36.54
CA THR A 15 -1.44 21.62 -35.07
C THR A 15 -1.12 23.02 -34.57
N SER A 16 -2.01 23.60 -33.76
CA SER A 16 -1.75 24.92 -33.17
C SER A 16 -0.49 24.84 -32.30
N THR A 17 0.32 25.90 -32.26
CA THR A 17 1.51 25.96 -31.39
C THR A 17 1.14 25.65 -29.93
N GLY A 18 -0.06 26.05 -29.49
CA GLY A 18 -0.57 25.74 -28.15
C GLY A 18 -0.87 24.25 -27.94
N GLU A 19 -1.48 23.59 -28.93
CA GLU A 19 -1.76 22.15 -28.90
C GLU A 19 -0.48 21.32 -28.93
N ALA A 20 0.49 21.71 -29.78
CA ALA A 20 1.78 21.06 -29.86
C ALA A 20 2.57 21.21 -28.54
N PHE A 21 2.57 22.41 -27.96
CA PHE A 21 3.20 22.65 -26.66
C PHE A 21 2.56 21.81 -25.56
N GLN A 22 1.23 21.82 -25.47
CA GLN A 22 0.48 20.97 -24.53
C GLN A 22 0.83 19.49 -24.72
N PHE A 23 0.88 19.01 -25.97
CA PHE A 23 1.20 17.63 -26.28
C PHE A 23 2.59 17.22 -25.80
N TRP A 24 3.62 17.98 -26.13
CA TRP A 24 4.99 17.65 -25.76
C TRP A 24 5.24 17.75 -24.25
N VAL A 25 4.65 18.75 -23.59
CA VAL A 25 4.78 18.90 -22.13
C VAL A 25 4.04 17.77 -21.42
N LEU A 26 2.74 17.61 -21.66
CA LEU A 26 1.95 16.58 -20.99
C LEU A 26 2.40 15.17 -21.38
N GLY A 27 2.83 14.96 -22.62
CA GLY A 27 3.29 13.66 -23.11
C GLY A 27 4.57 13.23 -22.41
N THR A 28 5.51 14.15 -22.25
CA THR A 28 6.75 13.89 -21.49
C THR A 28 6.43 13.57 -20.02
N VAL A 29 5.52 14.34 -19.39
CA VAL A 29 5.11 14.09 -18.01
C VAL A 29 4.38 12.76 -17.87
N ALA A 30 3.53 12.38 -18.83
CA ALA A 30 2.83 11.09 -18.82
C ALA A 30 3.80 9.91 -18.95
N VAL A 31 4.78 9.99 -19.85
CA VAL A 31 5.81 8.96 -20.01
C VAL A 31 6.69 8.88 -18.76
N ALA A 32 7.14 10.02 -18.22
CA ALA A 32 7.89 10.07 -16.98
C ALA A 32 7.10 9.49 -15.80
N GLY A 33 5.81 9.78 -15.71
CA GLY A 33 4.89 9.20 -14.72
C GLY A 33 4.76 7.69 -14.89
N ALA A 34 4.62 7.19 -16.12
CA ALA A 34 4.50 5.76 -16.40
C ALA A 34 5.81 5.01 -16.09
N LEU A 35 6.96 5.62 -16.36
CA LEU A 35 8.25 5.09 -15.93
C LEU A 35 8.39 5.11 -14.40
N CYS A 36 7.94 6.18 -13.74
CA CYS A 36 7.91 6.26 -12.28
C CYS A 36 7.13 5.08 -11.68
N THR A 37 5.96 4.72 -12.21
CA THR A 37 5.17 3.60 -11.66
C THR A 37 5.93 2.28 -11.62
N VAL A 38 6.72 2.01 -12.67
CA VAL A 38 7.50 0.78 -12.80
C VAL A 38 8.75 0.80 -11.92
N PHE A 39 9.40 1.96 -11.78
CA PHE A 39 10.64 2.08 -11.02
C PHE A 39 10.44 2.29 -9.52
N MET A 40 9.25 2.74 -9.08
CA MET A 40 8.99 3.03 -7.67
C MET A 40 8.89 1.76 -6.82
N ARG A 41 9.71 1.67 -5.78
CA ARG A 41 9.71 0.51 -4.85
C ARG A 41 8.53 0.49 -3.89
N ARG A 42 7.95 1.65 -3.58
CA ARG A 42 6.80 1.76 -2.68
C ARG A 42 5.53 1.74 -3.52
N ALA A 43 4.68 0.76 -3.29
CA ALA A 43 3.45 0.56 -4.05
C ALA A 43 2.51 1.78 -4.00
N VAL A 44 2.46 2.51 -2.88
CA VAL A 44 1.67 3.75 -2.77
C VAL A 44 2.18 4.84 -3.71
N HIS A 45 3.50 5.05 -3.80
CA HIS A 45 4.06 6.05 -4.71
C HIS A 45 3.91 5.63 -6.18
N SER A 46 4.05 4.33 -6.47
CA SER A 46 3.77 3.78 -7.80
C SER A 46 2.33 4.05 -8.23
N ALA A 47 1.37 3.79 -7.34
CA ALA A 47 -0.05 4.06 -7.57
C ALA A 47 -0.35 5.56 -7.78
N LEU A 48 0.26 6.45 -6.99
CA LEU A 48 0.10 7.90 -7.17
C LEU A 48 0.69 8.40 -8.50
N CYS A 49 1.87 7.88 -8.90
CA CYS A 49 2.43 8.16 -10.23
C CYS A 49 1.46 7.67 -11.34
N LEU A 50 0.83 6.49 -11.18
CA LEU A 50 -0.14 5.96 -12.13
C LEU A 50 -1.41 6.83 -12.19
N ALA A 51 -1.92 7.29 -11.04
CA ALA A 51 -3.04 8.21 -10.97
C ALA A 51 -2.76 9.50 -11.74
N GLY A 52 -1.57 10.08 -11.57
CA GLY A 52 -1.12 11.25 -12.33
C GLY A 52 -1.13 10.99 -13.84
N THR A 53 -0.62 9.84 -14.30
CA THR A 53 -0.68 9.49 -15.74
C THR A 53 -2.11 9.36 -16.27
N MET A 54 -3.04 8.78 -15.50
CA MET A 54 -4.43 8.63 -15.91
C MET A 54 -5.14 9.97 -16.05
N ILE A 55 -4.82 10.95 -15.18
CA ILE A 55 -5.32 12.33 -15.31
C ILE A 55 -4.77 12.97 -16.58
N ILE A 56 -3.48 12.82 -16.87
CA ILE A 56 -2.88 13.38 -18.09
C ILE A 56 -3.51 12.76 -19.35
N LEU A 57 -3.76 11.44 -19.35
CA LEU A 57 -4.50 10.78 -20.42
C LEU A 57 -5.93 11.33 -20.57
N ALA A 58 -6.62 11.63 -19.47
CA ALA A 58 -7.92 12.29 -19.55
C ALA A 58 -7.82 13.66 -20.21
N VAL A 59 -6.80 14.47 -19.86
CA VAL A 59 -6.55 15.76 -20.52
C VAL A 59 -6.27 15.56 -22.02
N PHE A 60 -5.56 14.49 -22.41
CA PHE A 60 -5.40 14.15 -23.82
C PHE A 60 -6.72 13.80 -24.51
N TYR A 61 -7.62 13.05 -23.87
CA TYR A 61 -8.93 12.80 -24.44
C TYR A 61 -9.74 14.08 -24.62
N LEU A 62 -9.71 14.99 -23.64
CA LEU A 62 -10.39 16.30 -23.75
C LEU A 62 -9.79 17.12 -24.89
N ALA A 63 -8.47 17.16 -25.01
CA ALA A 63 -7.76 17.88 -26.07
C ALA A 63 -8.06 17.32 -27.47
N ASN A 64 -8.26 16.00 -27.59
CA ASN A 64 -8.64 15.35 -28.84
C ASN A 64 -10.16 15.37 -29.11
N GLY A 65 -10.93 16.17 -28.37
CA GLY A 65 -12.38 16.32 -28.57
C GLY A 65 -13.22 15.13 -28.11
N ALA A 66 -12.64 14.17 -27.37
CA ALA A 66 -13.32 13.01 -26.80
C ALA A 66 -13.80 13.32 -25.37
N TYR A 67 -14.70 14.28 -25.22
CA TYR A 67 -15.10 14.82 -23.91
C TYR A 67 -15.74 13.78 -22.98
N PHE A 68 -16.64 12.95 -23.51
CA PHE A 68 -17.28 11.90 -22.72
C PHE A 68 -16.26 10.91 -22.18
N LEU A 69 -15.36 10.41 -23.05
CA LEU A 69 -14.35 9.43 -22.69
C LEU A 69 -13.35 10.00 -21.66
N GLY A 70 -12.99 11.27 -21.81
CA GLY A 70 -12.16 11.98 -20.85
C GLY A 70 -12.79 12.13 -19.46
N VAL A 71 -14.08 12.46 -19.37
CA VAL A 71 -14.79 12.51 -18.09
C VAL A 71 -14.88 11.11 -17.46
N VAL A 72 -15.20 10.08 -18.25
CA VAL A 72 -15.21 8.69 -17.77
C VAL A 72 -13.82 8.25 -17.28
N GLN A 73 -12.74 8.70 -17.94
CA GLN A 73 -11.36 8.44 -17.50
C GLN A 73 -11.08 9.01 -16.09
N ILE A 74 -11.58 10.20 -15.80
CA ILE A 74 -11.43 10.82 -14.48
C ILE A 74 -12.29 10.08 -13.46
N VAL A 75 -13.57 9.86 -13.74
CA VAL A 75 -14.52 9.30 -12.77
C VAL A 75 -14.24 7.82 -12.47
N VAL A 76 -14.01 7.01 -13.49
CA VAL A 76 -13.88 5.55 -13.36
C VAL A 76 -12.45 5.13 -13.07
N TYR A 77 -11.50 5.49 -13.95
CA TYR A 77 -10.11 5.02 -13.80
C TYR A 77 -9.40 5.74 -12.67
N THR A 78 -9.41 7.08 -12.66
CA THR A 78 -8.74 7.87 -11.62
C THR A 78 -9.54 7.90 -10.32
N GLY A 79 -10.88 7.95 -10.40
CA GLY A 79 -11.75 7.98 -9.24
C GLY A 79 -11.91 6.59 -8.61
N ALA A 80 -12.68 5.71 -9.23
CA ALA A 80 -13.06 4.43 -8.61
C ALA A 80 -11.91 3.41 -8.55
N ILE A 81 -11.28 3.11 -9.68
CA ILE A 81 -10.31 2.01 -9.80
C ILE A 81 -9.03 2.33 -9.03
N MET A 82 -8.48 3.53 -9.24
CA MET A 82 -7.24 3.93 -8.57
C MET A 82 -7.41 4.04 -7.05
N MET A 83 -8.53 4.58 -6.57
CA MET A 83 -8.78 4.67 -5.13
C MET A 83 -8.93 3.27 -4.53
N LEU A 84 -9.64 2.35 -5.19
CA LEU A 84 -9.71 0.95 -4.77
C LEU A 84 -8.30 0.33 -4.69
N PHE A 85 -7.47 0.54 -5.70
CA PHE A 85 -6.09 0.04 -5.70
C PHE A 85 -5.26 0.61 -4.54
N LEU A 86 -5.34 1.92 -4.30
CA LEU A 86 -4.69 2.59 -3.18
C LEU A 86 -5.16 2.04 -1.83
N PHE A 87 -6.47 1.84 -1.66
CA PHE A 87 -7.03 1.23 -0.46
C PHE A 87 -6.49 -0.18 -0.24
N VAL A 88 -6.47 -1.02 -1.28
CA VAL A 88 -5.99 -2.40 -1.19
C VAL A 88 -4.50 -2.42 -0.84
N VAL A 89 -3.67 -1.65 -1.53
CA VAL A 89 -2.23 -1.57 -1.25
C VAL A 89 -1.95 -1.10 0.18
N MET A 90 -2.73 -0.14 0.66
CA MET A 90 -2.60 0.38 2.02
C MET A 90 -3.08 -0.63 3.08
N LEU A 91 -4.19 -1.34 2.83
CA LEU A 91 -4.74 -2.35 3.74
C LEU A 91 -3.81 -3.57 3.86
N VAL A 92 -3.23 -4.02 2.75
CA VAL A 92 -2.28 -5.14 2.73
C VAL A 92 -0.99 -4.78 3.47
N GLY A 93 -0.73 -3.50 3.77
CA GLY A 93 0.39 -3.09 4.61
C GLY A 93 1.74 -3.46 3.99
N VAL A 94 1.91 -3.19 2.69
CA VAL A 94 3.10 -3.59 1.93
C VAL A 94 4.32 -2.75 2.37
N THR A 95 4.94 -3.18 3.46
CA THR A 95 6.27 -2.68 3.89
C THR A 95 7.40 -3.40 3.13
N ALA A 96 7.05 -4.32 2.23
CA ALA A 96 8.00 -5.05 1.40
C ALA A 96 8.62 -4.10 0.35
N ALA A 97 9.70 -3.43 0.74
CA ALA A 97 10.77 -3.21 -0.22
C ALA A 97 11.32 -4.62 -0.50
N ASP A 98 10.72 -5.31 -1.48
CA ASP A 98 11.16 -6.63 -1.88
C ASP A 98 12.67 -6.61 -2.10
N SER A 99 13.32 -7.58 -1.47
CA SER A 99 14.73 -7.85 -1.71
C SER A 99 14.94 -8.04 -3.21
N LEU A 100 15.84 -7.26 -3.81
CA LEU A 100 16.23 -7.34 -5.22
C LEU A 100 17.03 -8.61 -5.55
N THR A 101 16.86 -9.67 -4.78
CA THR A 101 17.45 -10.98 -5.01
C THR A 101 16.75 -11.62 -6.19
N GLU A 102 17.41 -11.60 -7.33
CA GLU A 102 16.96 -12.26 -8.55
C GLU A 102 16.93 -13.77 -8.33
N THR A 103 15.72 -14.35 -8.24
CA THR A 103 15.55 -15.82 -8.16
C THR A 103 16.10 -16.52 -9.39
N ILE A 104 16.03 -15.87 -10.56
CA ILE A 104 16.52 -16.37 -11.85
C ILE A 104 17.56 -15.40 -12.40
N LYS A 105 18.82 -15.84 -12.49
CA LYS A 105 19.93 -15.02 -12.99
C LYS A 105 19.66 -14.59 -14.43
N GLY A 106 19.67 -13.28 -14.70
CA GLY A 106 19.54 -12.71 -16.04
C GLY A 106 18.11 -12.39 -16.48
N GLN A 107 17.10 -12.64 -15.64
CA GLN A 107 15.70 -12.33 -15.96
C GLN A 107 15.50 -10.83 -16.22
N ARG A 108 16.16 -9.95 -15.46
CA ARG A 108 16.01 -8.49 -15.61
C ARG A 108 16.54 -7.99 -16.95
N TRP A 109 17.68 -8.53 -17.39
CA TRP A 109 18.25 -8.20 -18.69
C TRP A 109 17.38 -8.72 -19.84
N LEU A 110 16.84 -9.93 -19.72
CA LEU A 110 15.91 -10.47 -20.71
C LEU A 110 14.62 -9.66 -20.76
N ALA A 111 14.04 -9.30 -19.61
CA ALA A 111 12.84 -8.46 -19.53
C ALA A 111 13.08 -7.07 -20.14
N LEU A 112 14.26 -6.46 -19.90
CA LEU A 112 14.64 -5.19 -20.51
C LEU A 112 14.74 -5.33 -22.03
N LEU A 113 15.39 -6.37 -22.54
CA LEU A 113 15.56 -6.61 -23.97
C LEU A 113 14.23 -6.87 -24.66
N CYS A 114 13.36 -7.69 -24.07
CA CYS A 114 12.01 -7.93 -24.57
C CYS A 114 11.16 -6.65 -24.54
N GLY A 115 11.21 -5.88 -23.46
CA GLY A 115 10.47 -4.62 -23.33
C GLY A 115 10.91 -3.58 -24.37
N LEU A 116 12.22 -3.40 -24.54
CA LEU A 116 12.77 -2.49 -25.54
C LEU A 116 12.47 -2.97 -26.97
N GLY A 117 12.65 -4.26 -27.23
CA GLY A 117 12.35 -4.87 -28.53
C GLY A 117 10.88 -4.71 -28.91
N PHE A 118 9.96 -4.93 -27.97
CA PHE A 118 8.54 -4.71 -28.17
C PHE A 118 8.22 -3.22 -28.41
N GLY A 119 8.84 -2.31 -27.65
CA GLY A 119 8.69 -0.87 -27.86
C GLY A 119 9.14 -0.41 -29.25
N ILE A 120 10.32 -0.86 -29.70
CA ILE A 120 10.85 -0.57 -31.04
C ILE A 120 9.91 -1.13 -32.11
N LEU A 121 9.41 -2.35 -31.94
CA LEU A 121 8.48 -2.97 -32.88
C LEU A 121 7.18 -2.16 -33.01
N LEU A 122 6.61 -1.68 -31.90
CA LEU A 122 5.43 -0.83 -31.94
C LEU A 122 5.70 0.51 -32.63
N VAL A 123 6.82 1.17 -32.33
CA VAL A 123 7.20 2.44 -32.96
C VAL A 123 7.41 2.25 -34.47
N ALA A 124 8.11 1.19 -34.87
CA ALA A 124 8.31 0.87 -36.28
C ALA A 124 6.99 0.51 -36.98
N GLY A 125 6.11 -0.24 -36.32
CA GLY A 125 4.80 -0.60 -36.85
C GLY A 125 3.90 0.62 -37.06
N VAL A 126 3.83 1.51 -36.08
CA VAL A 126 3.07 2.77 -36.20
C VAL A 126 3.69 3.71 -37.22
N GLY A 127 5.03 3.82 -37.28
CA GLY A 127 5.73 4.65 -38.26
C GLY A 127 5.61 4.15 -39.69
N ASN A 128 5.51 2.83 -39.90
CA ASN A 128 5.29 2.22 -41.22
C ASN A 128 3.81 2.26 -41.64
N ALA A 129 2.87 2.30 -40.69
CA ALA A 129 1.45 2.45 -40.97
C ALA A 129 1.19 3.80 -41.63
N SER A 130 1.05 3.80 -42.95
CA SER A 130 0.69 4.99 -43.72
C SER A 130 -0.78 5.31 -43.48
N LEU A 131 -1.06 6.10 -42.45
CA LEU A 131 -2.37 6.69 -42.20
C LEU A 131 -2.60 7.80 -43.24
N LYS A 132 -3.04 7.40 -44.44
CA LYS A 132 -3.28 8.32 -45.58
C LYS A 132 -4.54 9.16 -45.43
N GLU A 133 -5.46 8.77 -44.55
CA GLU A 133 -6.70 9.50 -44.28
C GLU A 133 -6.83 9.77 -42.79
N PHE A 134 -6.77 11.05 -42.42
CA PHE A 134 -7.24 11.52 -41.14
C PHE A 134 -8.73 11.85 -41.30
N ALA A 135 -9.60 10.92 -40.90
CA ALA A 135 -11.02 11.22 -40.74
C ALA A 135 -11.14 12.24 -39.60
N GLY A 136 -11.20 13.53 -39.95
CA GLY A 136 -11.13 14.62 -38.98
C GLY A 136 -12.09 14.45 -37.81
N LEU A 137 -11.64 14.88 -36.62
CA LEU A 137 -12.38 14.80 -35.35
C LEU A 137 -13.76 15.48 -35.42
N GLY A 138 -13.94 16.46 -36.32
CA GLY A 138 -15.21 17.15 -36.52
C GLY A 138 -16.31 16.27 -37.11
N GLN A 139 -15.98 15.34 -38.03
CA GLN A 139 -16.97 14.41 -38.59
C GLN A 139 -17.36 13.33 -37.57
N ALA A 140 -16.38 12.81 -36.81
CA ALA A 140 -16.63 11.84 -35.77
C ALA A 140 -17.51 12.38 -34.63
N ASN A 141 -17.41 13.68 -34.34
CA ASN A 141 -18.16 14.34 -33.27
C ASN A 141 -19.39 15.13 -33.75
N ALA A 142 -19.78 15.03 -35.03
CA ALA A 142 -20.81 15.87 -35.63
C ALA A 142 -22.19 15.78 -34.96
N ASN A 143 -22.52 14.62 -34.39
CA ASN A 143 -23.81 14.35 -33.74
C ASN A 143 -23.77 14.46 -32.21
N GLY A 144 -22.68 14.97 -31.63
CA GLY A 144 -22.43 14.96 -30.19
C GLY A 144 -21.72 13.68 -29.73
N ASN A 145 -20.82 13.82 -28.74
CA ASN A 145 -19.99 12.72 -28.23
C ASN A 145 -20.84 11.65 -27.53
N VAL A 146 -21.81 12.07 -26.72
CA VAL A 146 -22.59 11.15 -25.87
C VAL A 146 -23.66 10.46 -26.71
N GLU A 147 -24.39 11.23 -27.50
CA GLU A 147 -25.49 10.79 -28.35
C GLU A 147 -24.99 9.85 -29.44
N GLY A 148 -23.86 10.20 -30.09
CA GLY A 148 -23.22 9.34 -31.08
C GLY A 148 -22.76 8.01 -30.47
N LEU A 149 -22.15 8.04 -29.29
CA LEU A 149 -21.72 6.82 -28.61
C LEU A 149 -22.92 5.96 -28.18
N ALA A 150 -23.98 6.57 -27.64
CA ALA A 150 -25.21 5.86 -27.27
C ALA A 150 -25.84 5.17 -28.50
N ALA A 151 -25.92 5.86 -29.64
CA ALA A 151 -26.43 5.27 -30.87
C ALA A 151 -25.60 4.04 -31.28
N LEU A 152 -24.28 4.12 -31.24
CA LEU A 152 -23.40 3.00 -31.55
C LEU A 152 -23.57 1.83 -30.57
N ILE A 153 -23.61 2.11 -29.27
CA ILE A 153 -23.73 1.11 -28.20
C ILE A 153 -25.06 0.35 -28.33
N PHE A 154 -26.17 1.07 -28.52
CA PHE A 154 -27.50 0.44 -28.52
C PHE A 154 -27.96 -0.11 -29.88
N THR A 155 -27.25 0.18 -30.97
CA THR A 155 -27.59 -0.37 -32.30
C THR A 155 -26.59 -1.42 -32.75
N LYS A 156 -25.32 -1.04 -32.94
CA LYS A 156 -24.28 -1.90 -33.51
C LYS A 156 -23.61 -2.76 -32.46
N TYR A 157 -23.38 -2.22 -31.27
CA TYR A 157 -22.60 -2.88 -30.21
C TYR A 157 -23.46 -3.41 -29.06
N VAL A 158 -24.77 -3.60 -29.27
CA VAL A 158 -25.70 -4.06 -28.21
C VAL A 158 -25.24 -5.36 -27.57
N PHE A 159 -24.73 -6.29 -28.37
CA PHE A 159 -24.23 -7.57 -27.87
C PHE A 159 -22.97 -7.41 -27.00
N ALA A 160 -22.04 -6.53 -27.40
CA ALA A 160 -20.85 -6.22 -26.60
C ALA A 160 -21.22 -5.52 -25.29
N PHE A 161 -22.24 -4.65 -25.32
CA PHE A 161 -22.79 -4.00 -24.13
C PHE A 161 -23.39 -5.03 -23.15
N GLU A 162 -24.25 -5.93 -23.64
CA GLU A 162 -24.87 -6.97 -22.80
C GLU A 162 -23.83 -7.92 -22.18
N ILE A 163 -22.83 -8.35 -22.96
CA ILE A 163 -21.73 -9.18 -22.43
C ILE A 163 -20.94 -8.42 -21.36
N THR A 164 -20.69 -7.13 -21.56
CA THR A 164 -20.00 -6.31 -20.56
C THR A 164 -20.84 -6.17 -19.29
N GLY A 165 -22.17 -6.03 -19.41
CA GLY A 165 -23.10 -6.04 -18.28
C GLY A 165 -23.06 -7.36 -17.51
N ALA A 166 -23.13 -8.49 -18.22
CA ALA A 166 -23.00 -9.82 -17.62
C ALA A 166 -21.65 -9.99 -16.90
N LEU A 167 -20.55 -9.52 -17.52
CA LEU A 167 -19.22 -9.53 -16.91
C LEU A 167 -19.18 -8.74 -15.59
N LEU A 168 -19.80 -7.56 -15.54
CA LEU A 168 -19.85 -6.74 -14.32
C LEU A 168 -20.67 -7.40 -13.21
N ILE A 169 -21.80 -8.03 -13.53
CA ILE A 169 -22.60 -8.80 -12.57
C ILE A 169 -21.79 -9.98 -12.04
N THR A 170 -21.16 -10.75 -12.93
CA THR A 170 -20.32 -11.89 -12.54
C THR A 170 -19.13 -11.45 -11.69
N ALA A 171 -18.49 -10.32 -12.00
CA ALA A 171 -17.39 -9.78 -11.21
C ALA A 171 -17.85 -9.37 -9.80
N ALA A 172 -19.02 -8.72 -9.68
CA ALA A 172 -19.59 -8.34 -8.39
C ALA A 172 -19.96 -9.56 -7.53
N VAL A 173 -20.62 -10.57 -8.12
CA VAL A 173 -20.94 -11.83 -7.44
C VAL A 173 -19.66 -12.58 -7.07
N GLY A 174 -18.68 -12.64 -7.97
CA GLY A 174 -17.38 -13.28 -7.72
C GLY A 174 -16.62 -12.63 -6.57
N ALA A 175 -16.58 -11.30 -6.51
CA ALA A 175 -15.97 -10.57 -5.41
C ALA A 175 -16.70 -10.79 -4.08
N MET A 176 -18.05 -10.81 -4.10
CA MET A 176 -18.85 -11.12 -2.90
C MET A 176 -18.53 -12.54 -2.39
N VAL A 177 -18.60 -13.55 -3.25
CA VAL A 177 -18.33 -14.95 -2.86
C VAL A 177 -16.91 -15.13 -2.36
N LEU A 178 -15.91 -14.47 -2.97
CA LEU A 178 -14.52 -14.57 -2.55
C LEU A 178 -14.24 -13.91 -1.19
N THR A 179 -14.98 -12.84 -0.85
CA THR A 179 -14.81 -12.12 0.41
C THR A 179 -15.74 -12.60 1.53
N HIS A 180 -16.78 -13.37 1.18
CA HIS A 180 -17.72 -13.90 2.16
C HIS A 180 -17.07 -15.03 2.96
N ARG A 181 -16.61 -14.70 4.17
CA ARG A 181 -16.14 -15.69 5.14
C ARG A 181 -17.34 -16.29 5.87
N GLU A 182 -17.85 -17.39 5.34
CA GLU A 182 -18.85 -18.17 6.04
C GLU A 182 -18.21 -18.81 7.27
N ARG A 183 -18.76 -18.53 8.47
CA ARG A 183 -18.34 -19.25 9.68
C ARG A 183 -18.97 -20.64 9.60
N THR A 184 -18.22 -21.59 9.06
CA THR A 184 -18.63 -23.00 8.94
C THR A 184 -18.87 -23.66 10.30
N GLU A 185 -18.29 -23.09 11.36
CA GLU A 185 -18.49 -23.55 12.73
C GLU A 185 -19.22 -22.51 13.58
N ARG A 186 -20.11 -22.99 14.43
CA ARG A 186 -20.72 -22.18 15.49
C ARG A 186 -19.61 -21.66 16.39
N ALA A 187 -19.67 -20.38 16.76
CA ALA A 187 -18.77 -19.82 17.75
C ALA A 187 -18.88 -20.64 19.06
N LYS A 188 -17.75 -21.22 19.51
CA LYS A 188 -17.67 -21.99 20.75
C LYS A 188 -18.11 -21.12 21.92
N THR A 189 -18.95 -21.67 22.79
CA THR A 189 -19.35 -21.02 24.03
C THR A 189 -18.18 -21.01 25.03
N GLN A 190 -18.26 -20.16 26.06
CA GLN A 190 -17.27 -20.17 27.14
C GLN A 190 -17.14 -21.53 27.83
N ARG A 191 -18.26 -22.27 27.98
CA ARG A 191 -18.26 -23.62 28.55
C ARG A 191 -17.48 -24.61 27.68
N GLU A 192 -17.72 -24.63 26.38
CA GLU A 192 -16.99 -25.54 25.47
C GLU A 192 -15.49 -25.22 25.41
N MET A 193 -15.12 -23.94 25.42
CA MET A 193 -13.71 -23.54 25.52
C MET A 193 -13.06 -23.94 26.85
N ALA A 194 -13.83 -24.01 27.94
CA ALA A 194 -13.32 -24.51 29.23
C ALA A 194 -13.17 -26.04 29.21
N GLU A 195 -14.15 -26.77 28.68
CA GLU A 195 -14.11 -28.24 28.55
C GLU A 195 -12.96 -28.69 27.64
N GLU A 196 -12.73 -28.00 26.54
CA GLU A 196 -11.61 -28.25 25.63
C GLU A 196 -10.27 -28.04 26.35
N ARG A 197 -10.12 -26.96 27.12
CA ARG A 197 -8.90 -26.72 27.92
C ARG A 197 -8.63 -27.82 28.94
N VAL A 198 -9.69 -28.31 29.60
CA VAL A 198 -9.58 -29.43 30.55
C VAL A 198 -9.22 -30.74 29.84
N ARG A 199 -9.83 -31.00 28.67
CA ARG A 199 -9.58 -32.23 27.89
C ARG A 199 -8.18 -32.26 27.29
N ASP A 200 -7.70 -31.14 26.75
CA ASP A 200 -6.37 -31.04 26.13
C ASP A 200 -5.25 -31.13 27.17
N GLY A 201 -5.55 -30.86 28.45
CA GLY A 201 -4.65 -31.04 29.59
C GLY A 201 -3.41 -30.13 29.61
N LYS A 202 -3.22 -29.27 28.60
CA LYS A 202 -2.04 -28.41 28.47
C LYS A 202 -2.08 -27.21 29.40
N HIS A 203 -3.22 -26.51 29.48
CA HIS A 203 -3.39 -25.28 30.27
C HIS A 203 -4.82 -25.16 30.80
N LEU A 204 -5.04 -25.67 32.02
CA LEU A 204 -6.32 -25.52 32.74
C LEU A 204 -6.60 -24.10 33.24
N PRO A 205 -5.64 -23.35 33.83
CA PRO A 205 -5.91 -21.99 34.29
C PRO A 205 -6.00 -21.00 33.11
N PRO A 206 -6.65 -19.83 33.30
CA PRO A 206 -6.55 -18.74 32.34
C PRO A 206 -5.08 -18.32 32.14
N LEU A 207 -4.77 -17.80 30.96
CA LEU A 207 -3.43 -17.29 30.67
C LEU A 207 -3.06 -16.20 31.69
N PRO A 208 -1.81 -16.17 32.16
CA PRO A 208 -1.36 -15.12 33.06
C PRO A 208 -1.47 -13.76 32.37
N ALA A 209 -1.89 -12.73 33.12
CA ALA A 209 -1.88 -11.38 32.58
C ALA A 209 -0.44 -10.91 32.28
N PRO A 210 -0.24 -10.01 31.30
CA PRO A 210 1.04 -9.34 31.10
C PRO A 210 1.51 -8.67 32.39
N GLY A 211 2.83 -8.60 32.59
CA GLY A 211 3.44 -7.91 33.71
C GLY A 211 3.18 -8.50 35.11
N VAL A 212 2.59 -9.70 35.24
CA VAL A 212 2.47 -10.39 36.53
C VAL A 212 3.88 -10.66 37.10
N TYR A 213 4.14 -10.21 38.33
CA TYR A 213 5.47 -10.18 38.97
C TYR A 213 6.52 -9.29 38.29
N ALA A 214 6.19 -8.60 37.19
CA ALA A 214 7.04 -7.55 36.63
C ALA A 214 6.81 -6.23 37.36
N ARG A 215 7.79 -5.32 37.32
CA ARG A 215 7.65 -3.98 37.92
C ARG A 215 6.68 -3.08 37.15
N HIS A 216 6.27 -3.46 35.93
CA HIS A 216 5.39 -2.69 35.06
C HIS A 216 4.29 -3.59 34.49
N ASN A 217 3.04 -3.09 34.52
CA ASN A 217 1.86 -3.76 33.98
C ASN A 217 1.57 -3.29 32.55
N ALA A 218 2.54 -3.46 31.65
CA ALA A 218 2.40 -3.11 30.24
C ALA A 218 2.20 -4.37 29.39
N VAL A 219 1.43 -4.25 28.30
CA VAL A 219 1.02 -5.38 27.45
C VAL A 219 2.18 -6.01 26.65
N ASP A 220 3.28 -5.27 26.51
CA ASP A 220 4.54 -5.64 25.87
C ASP A 220 5.58 -6.18 26.86
N VAL A 221 5.22 -6.32 28.14
CA VAL A 221 6.09 -6.83 29.21
C VAL A 221 5.61 -8.22 29.62
N ALA A 222 6.49 -9.21 29.49
CA ALA A 222 6.22 -10.56 29.96
C ALA A 222 6.12 -10.59 31.49
N GLY A 223 5.14 -11.35 32.00
CA GLY A 223 5.12 -11.71 33.41
C GLY A 223 6.31 -12.60 33.73
N LEU A 224 6.74 -12.63 34.99
CA LEU A 224 7.86 -13.46 35.43
C LEU A 224 7.34 -14.74 36.08
N LEU A 225 7.99 -15.86 35.75
CA LEU A 225 7.81 -17.13 36.44
C LEU A 225 8.45 -17.07 37.84
N PRO A 226 8.15 -18.01 38.75
CA PRO A 226 8.77 -18.06 40.09
C PRO A 226 10.30 -18.16 40.07
N ASP A 227 10.89 -18.61 38.96
CA ASP A 227 12.33 -18.68 38.72
C ASP A 227 12.93 -17.39 38.13
N GLY A 228 12.10 -16.36 37.92
CA GLY A 228 12.49 -15.07 37.33
C GLY A 228 12.59 -15.07 35.81
N THR A 229 12.27 -16.18 35.12
CA THR A 229 12.26 -16.24 33.65
C THR A 229 10.98 -15.62 33.07
N PRO A 230 11.01 -15.03 31.86
CA PRO A 230 9.83 -14.44 31.26
C PRO A 230 8.81 -15.51 30.82
N ALA A 231 7.58 -15.38 31.29
CA ALA A 231 6.45 -16.22 30.91
C ALA A 231 5.96 -15.83 29.50
N GLU A 232 6.39 -16.57 28.49
CA GLU A 232 6.02 -16.33 27.10
C GLU A 232 4.50 -16.31 26.82
N LEU A 233 3.72 -17.00 27.64
CA LEU A 233 2.27 -17.12 27.52
C LEU A 233 1.51 -15.89 28.03
N SER A 234 2.17 -14.97 28.73
CA SER A 234 1.53 -13.78 29.28
C SER A 234 1.44 -12.61 28.30
N VAL A 235 2.11 -12.70 27.14
CA VAL A 235 2.23 -11.63 26.15
C VAL A 235 1.56 -12.01 24.85
N MET A 236 1.08 -11.01 24.12
CA MET A 236 0.41 -11.23 22.84
C MET A 236 1.40 -11.82 21.81
N GLN A 237 1.04 -12.93 21.18
CA GLN A 237 1.89 -13.60 20.19
C GLN A 237 2.31 -12.69 19.03
N THR A 238 1.45 -11.74 18.66
CA THR A 238 1.70 -10.75 17.60
C THR A 238 2.83 -9.77 17.96
N LEU A 239 2.88 -9.30 19.21
CA LEU A 239 3.96 -8.43 19.69
C LEU A 239 5.29 -9.19 19.71
N ARG A 240 5.25 -10.47 20.09
CA ARG A 240 6.42 -11.36 20.07
C ARG A 240 6.99 -11.52 18.66
N GLN A 241 6.13 -11.87 17.70
CA GLN A 241 6.55 -12.10 16.31
C GLN A 241 7.13 -10.84 15.66
N ARG A 242 6.69 -9.66 16.10
CA ARG A 242 7.22 -8.36 15.63
C ARG A 242 8.50 -7.92 16.36
N GLY A 243 8.98 -8.66 17.36
CA GLY A 243 10.13 -8.27 18.18
C GLY A 243 9.86 -7.03 19.03
N GLN A 244 8.59 -6.74 19.35
CA GLN A 244 8.16 -5.55 20.09
C GLN A 244 8.00 -5.82 21.59
N ILE A 245 8.51 -6.96 22.09
CA ILE A 245 8.50 -7.27 23.52
C ILE A 245 9.70 -6.60 24.17
N ARG A 246 9.47 -5.92 25.27
CA ARG A 246 10.55 -5.35 26.08
C ARG A 246 11.17 -6.44 26.94
N ASP A 247 12.49 -6.58 26.87
CA ASP A 247 13.20 -7.56 27.67
C ASP A 247 13.27 -7.10 29.13
N VAL A 248 12.56 -7.83 29.99
CA VAL A 248 12.50 -7.58 31.42
C VAL A 248 13.74 -8.10 32.13
N SER A 249 14.43 -9.11 31.58
CA SER A 249 15.49 -9.83 32.30
C SER A 249 16.75 -8.96 32.51
N ALA A 250 17.25 -8.31 31.46
CA ALA A 250 18.45 -7.49 31.52
C ALA A 250 18.25 -6.19 32.33
N GLU A 251 17.12 -5.51 32.13
CA GLU A 251 16.79 -4.26 32.83
C GLU A 251 16.57 -4.51 34.33
N SER A 252 15.92 -5.62 34.70
CA SER A 252 15.71 -5.99 36.11
C SER A 252 17.00 -6.36 36.83
N ILE A 253 17.89 -7.12 36.18
CA ILE A 253 19.19 -7.50 36.77
C ILE A 253 20.07 -6.27 37.01
N ASN A 254 20.09 -5.34 36.06
CA ASN A 254 20.86 -4.10 36.22
C ASN A 254 20.30 -3.22 37.35
N ASP A 255 18.99 -3.15 37.48
CA ASP A 255 18.36 -2.39 38.56
C ASP A 255 18.54 -3.05 39.93
N LEU A 256 18.57 -4.38 40.01
CA LEU A 256 18.89 -5.10 41.24
C LEU A 256 20.32 -4.79 41.69
N LYS A 257 21.30 -4.85 40.76
CA LYS A 257 22.69 -4.45 41.01
C LYS A 257 22.80 -3.00 41.46
N ALA A 258 22.02 -2.10 40.85
CA ALA A 258 22.01 -0.69 41.24
C ALA A 258 21.42 -0.48 42.65
N LEU A 259 20.43 -1.28 43.05
CA LEU A 259 19.89 -1.27 44.42
C LEU A 259 20.87 -1.84 45.44
N GLU A 260 21.58 -2.93 45.11
CA GLU A 260 22.66 -3.49 45.94
C GLU A 260 23.78 -2.46 46.15
N GLN A 261 24.26 -1.82 45.08
CA GLN A 261 25.26 -0.75 45.17
C GLN A 261 24.80 0.42 46.03
N ARG A 262 23.54 0.87 45.89
CA ARG A 262 23.00 1.94 46.75
C ARG A 262 22.88 1.50 48.21
N ALA A 263 22.61 0.22 48.46
CA ALA A 263 22.57 -0.32 49.81
C ALA A 263 23.97 -0.37 50.42
N GLU A 264 24.98 -0.81 49.66
CA GLU A 264 26.40 -0.78 50.03
C GLU A 264 26.88 0.65 50.32
N ASP A 265 26.67 1.60 49.40
CA ASP A 265 27.02 3.02 49.57
C ASP A 265 26.37 3.66 50.81
N ARG A 266 25.18 3.18 51.18
CA ARG A 266 24.48 3.65 52.38
C ARG A 266 25.09 3.05 53.64
N LEU A 267 25.39 1.76 53.63
CA LEU A 267 26.04 1.04 54.72
C LEU A 267 27.44 1.60 54.99
N GLU A 268 28.23 1.89 53.95
CA GLU A 268 29.55 2.51 54.06
C GLU A 268 29.47 3.93 54.66
N ARG A 269 28.51 4.76 54.22
CA ARG A 269 28.29 6.09 54.82
C ARG A 269 27.92 6.03 56.30
N THR A 270 27.12 5.05 56.72
CA THR A 270 26.85 4.84 58.16
C THR A 270 28.08 4.40 58.94
N ASN A 271 28.99 3.62 58.34
CA ASN A 271 30.24 3.19 58.98
C ASN A 271 31.25 4.34 59.11
N ILE A 272 31.30 5.26 58.15
CA ILE A 272 32.16 6.46 58.23
C ILE A 272 31.60 7.46 59.26
N GLY A 273 30.27 7.56 59.39
CA GLY A 273 29.61 8.42 60.36
C GLY A 273 29.71 7.95 61.82
N SER A 274 29.91 6.66 62.08
CA SER A 274 30.14 6.13 63.42
C SER A 274 31.59 6.31 63.90
N ASN A 275 32.56 6.32 62.98
CA ASN A 275 34.00 6.44 63.30
C ASN A 275 34.47 7.90 63.48
N GLY A 276 33.70 8.88 63.01
CA GLY A 276 34.04 10.31 63.11
C GLY A 276 33.48 11.04 64.35
N ARG A 277 32.78 10.33 65.25
CA ARG A 277 32.13 10.96 66.43
C ARG A 277 32.78 10.61 67.76
N SER A 278 33.93 9.93 67.75
CA SER A 278 34.65 9.54 68.98
C SER A 278 35.86 10.40 69.33
N ASP A 279 36.20 11.47 68.60
CA ASP A 279 37.50 12.15 68.80
C ASP A 279 37.46 13.70 68.86
N SER A 280 36.34 14.31 69.26
CA SER A 280 36.30 15.75 69.49
C SER A 280 35.50 16.10 70.74
N GLY A 281 36.12 15.98 71.91
CA GLY A 281 35.49 16.39 73.16
C GLY A 281 36.28 16.16 74.45
N GLU A 282 37.62 16.07 74.41
CA GLU A 282 38.42 16.05 75.64
C GLU A 282 39.70 16.88 75.47
N ALA A 283 39.57 18.20 75.53
CA ALA A 283 40.65 19.10 75.96
C ALA A 283 40.14 20.55 76.07
N SER A 284 39.93 21.01 77.31
CA SER A 284 40.44 22.28 77.84
C SER A 284 39.50 22.90 78.88
N LYS A 285 39.94 22.82 80.15
CA LYS A 285 39.82 23.77 81.27
C LYS A 285 38.47 24.39 81.61
#